data_AF-A0A0B5CHA4-F1
#
_entry.id   AF-A0A0B5CHA4-F1
#
_cell.length_a   1.000
_cell.length_b   1.000
_cell.length_c   1.000
_cell.angle_alpha   90.00
_cell.angle_beta   90.00
_cell.angle_gamma   90.00
#
_symmetry.space_group_name_H-M   'P 1'
#
loop_
_entity.id
_entity.type
_entity.pdbx_description
1 polymer ?
#
loop_
_entity_poly.entity_id
_entity_poly.type
_entity_poly.pdbx_seq_one_letter_code
_entity_poly.pdbx_strand_id
1 'polypeptide(L)' 'MSAEDMMTAHRVPPALMGIVPKATSGLGDAITAAKVFARNEVAPLQQTFLDVNDRLGIEVFRFDKYVVERTDAAA' A
#
# COMPACT_ATOMS: atom_id res chain seq x y z
N MET A 1 6.35 14.70 -16.43
CA MET A 1 6.57 13.56 -15.52
C MET A 1 5.66 12.44 -16.00
N SER A 2 6.22 11.38 -16.57
CA SER A 2 5.47 10.26 -17.14
C SER A 2 4.92 9.34 -16.04
N ALA A 3 4.03 8.41 -16.38
CA ALA A 3 3.56 7.39 -15.44
C ALA A 3 4.72 6.54 -14.87
N GLU A 4 5.78 6.33 -15.67
CA GLU A 4 7.00 5.61 -15.26
C GLU A 4 7.83 6.42 -14.25
N ASP A 5 7.85 7.76 -14.39
CA ASP A 5 8.50 8.65 -13.41
C ASP A 5 7.78 8.63 -12.05
N MET A 6 6.44 8.59 -12.05
CA MET A 6 5.66 8.44 -10.81
C MET A 6 5.82 7.06 -10.17
N MET A 7 5.92 5.99 -10.98
CA MET A 7 6.16 4.63 -10.49
C MET A 7 7.49 4.51 -9.73
N THR A 8 8.54 5.15 -10.24
CA THR A 8 9.87 5.12 -9.62
C THR A 8 9.91 5.96 -8.34
N ALA A 9 9.16 7.07 -8.30
CA ALA A 9 9.15 7.98 -7.15
C ALA A 9 8.37 7.44 -5.93
N HIS A 10 7.28 6.70 -6.15
CA HIS A 10 6.37 6.30 -5.06
C HIS A 10 6.40 4.80 -4.70
N ARG A 11 7.20 3.98 -5.40
CA ARG A 11 7.30 2.51 -5.19
C ARG A 11 5.97 1.75 -5.18
N VAL A 12 4.92 2.34 -5.73
CA VAL A 12 3.59 1.72 -5.81
C VAL A 12 3.53 0.81 -7.04
N PRO A 13 3.15 -0.48 -6.91
CA PRO A 13 3.00 -1.37 -8.04
C PRO A 13 2.02 -0.83 -9.09
N PRO A 14 2.32 -0.92 -10.39
CA PRO A 14 1.45 -0.41 -11.45
C PRO A 14 0.05 -1.02 -11.44
N ALA A 15 -0.05 -2.29 -11.04
CA ALA A 15 -1.31 -3.01 -10.88
C ALA A 15 -2.27 -2.35 -9.88
N LEU A 16 -1.75 -1.55 -8.92
CA LEU A 16 -2.54 -0.87 -7.89
C LEU A 16 -2.86 0.59 -8.23
N MET A 17 -2.24 1.15 -9.27
CA MET A 17 -2.41 2.55 -9.69
C MET A 17 -3.54 2.74 -10.72
N GLY A 18 -4.37 1.71 -10.96
CA GLY A 18 -5.48 1.79 -11.92
C GLY A 18 -5.05 1.96 -13.37
N ILE A 19 -3.77 1.75 -13.68
CA ILE A 19 -3.23 1.84 -15.04
C ILE A 19 -3.73 0.61 -15.81
N VAL A 20 -4.70 0.82 -16.71
CA VAL A 20 -5.21 -0.22 -17.61
C VAL A 20 -4.07 -0.66 -18.55
N PRO A 21 -3.63 -1.94 -18.54
CA PRO A 21 -2.50 -2.37 -19.34
C PRO A 21 -2.84 -2.37 -20.83
N LYS A 22 -1.95 -1.84 -21.68
CA LYS A 22 -2.01 -2.09 -23.14
C LYS A 22 -1.56 -3.51 -23.53
N ALA A 23 -0.96 -4.27 -22.61
CA ALA A 23 -0.56 -5.65 -22.81
C ALA A 23 -0.77 -6.45 -21.50
N THR A 24 -1.65 -7.44 -21.54
CA THR A 24 -2.22 -8.17 -20.40
C THR A 24 -1.33 -9.30 -19.84
N SER A 25 -0.09 -9.46 -20.30
CA SER A 25 0.69 -10.69 -20.07
C SER A 25 1.83 -10.61 -19.04
N GLY A 26 1.96 -9.54 -18.24
CA GLY A 26 3.19 -9.35 -17.43
C GLY A 26 3.04 -8.81 -16.00
N LEU A 27 1.84 -8.44 -15.53
CA LEU A 27 1.70 -7.67 -14.28
C LEU A 27 1.46 -8.52 -13.01
N GLY A 28 1.23 -9.83 -13.16
CA GLY A 28 0.91 -10.72 -12.04
C GLY A 28 -0.48 -10.48 -11.44
N ASP A 29 -0.86 -11.32 -10.48
CA ASP A 29 -2.12 -11.18 -9.73
C ASP A 29 -2.10 -9.90 -8.88
N ALA A 30 -3.06 -9.00 -9.12
CA ALA A 30 -3.18 -7.71 -8.44
C ALA A 30 -3.34 -7.87 -6.92
N ILE A 31 -3.99 -8.95 -6.46
CA ILE A 31 -4.13 -9.24 -5.02
C ILE A 31 -2.77 -9.59 -4.42
N THR A 32 -1.97 -10.39 -5.10
CA THR A 32 -0.59 -10.69 -4.69
C THR A 32 0.26 -9.41 -4.64
N ALA A 33 0.17 -8.54 -5.65
CA ALA A 33 0.87 -7.26 -5.66
C ALA A 33 0.45 -6.35 -4.48
N ALA A 34 -0.85 -6.29 -4.18
CA ALA A 34 -1.38 -5.56 -3.02
C ALA A 34 -0.85 -6.10 -1.69
N LYS A 35 -0.81 -7.44 -1.53
CA LYS A 35 -0.26 -8.09 -0.32
C LYS A 35 1.23 -7.77 -0.11
N VAL A 36 2.03 -7.81 -1.19
CA VAL A 36 3.45 -7.47 -1.13
C VAL A 36 3.66 -5.99 -0.81
N PHE A 37 2.91 -5.09 -1.46
CA PHE A 37 2.99 -3.65 -1.20
C PHE A 37 2.58 -3.29 0.23
N ALA A 38 1.50 -3.90 0.73
CA ALA A 38 1.04 -3.72 2.11
C ALA A 38 2.12 -4.09 3.13
N ARG A 39 2.79 -5.22 2.91
CA ARG A 39 3.87 -5.69 3.78
C ARG A 39 5.12 -4.82 3.71
N ASN A 40 5.52 -4.41 2.51
CA ASN A 40 6.84 -3.82 2.30
C ASN A 40 6.87 -2.30 2.40
N GLU A 41 5.75 -1.63 2.13
CA GLU A 41 5.69 -0.16 2.07
C GLU A 41 4.70 0.40 3.10
N VAL A 42 3.49 -0.18 3.23
CA VAL A 42 2.46 0.34 4.15
C VAL A 42 2.80 0.09 5.61
N ALA A 43 3.13 -1.16 5.99
CA ALA A 43 3.41 -1.49 7.38
C ALA A 43 4.63 -0.73 7.97
N PRO A 44 5.78 -0.61 7.27
CA PRO A 44 6.89 0.20 7.77
C PRO A 44 6.56 1.69 7.88
N LEU A 45 5.76 2.23 6.97
CA LEU A 45 5.30 3.61 7.04
C LEU A 45 4.40 3.83 8.27
N GLN A 46 3.45 2.93 8.52
CA GLN A 46 2.62 2.95 9.73
C GLN A 46 3.48 2.92 10.99
N GLN A 47 4.51 2.07 11.03
CA GLN A 47 5.44 2.00 12.15
C GLN A 47 6.16 3.34 12.37
N THR A 48 6.61 4.00 11.31
CA THR A 48 7.25 5.32 11.40
C THR A 48 6.34 6.36 12.08
N PHE A 49 5.02 6.31 11.81
CA PHE A 49 4.05 7.17 12.50
C PHE A 49 3.82 6.75 13.96
N LEU A 50 3.84 5.46 14.27
CA LEU A 50 3.75 4.99 15.65
C LEU A 50 4.98 5.42 16.47
N ASP A 51 6.18 5.40 15.90
CA ASP A 51 7.40 5.89 16.55
C ASP A 51 7.30 7.39 16.90
N VAL A 52 6.49 8.17 16.18
CA VAL A 52 6.21 9.58 16.53
C VAL A 52 5.44 9.66 17.85
N ASN A 53 4.48 8.77 18.11
CA ASN A 53 3.79 8.73 19.39
C ASN A 53 4.78 8.47 20.53
N ASP A 54 5.66 7.50 20.35
CA ASP A 54 6.65 7.12 21.36
C ASP A 54 7.61 8.28 21.68
N ARG A 55 8.01 9.03 20.65
CA ARG A 55 8.87 10.22 20.80
C ARG A 55 8.16 11.38 21.48
N LEU A 56 6.84 11.53 21.30
CA LEU A 56 6.05 12.60 21.90
C LEU A 56 5.49 12.23 23.28
N GLY A 57 5.46 10.94 23.62
CA GLY A 57 4.86 10.43 24.85
C GLY A 57 3.32 10.55 24.88
N ILE A 58 2.69 10.76 23.72
CA ILE A 58 1.23 10.88 23.57
C ILE A 58 0.76 10.10 22.34
N GLU A 59 -0.43 9.48 22.41
CA GLU A 59 -1.02 8.77 21.28
C GLU A 59 -1.64 9.77 20.29
N VAL A 60 -0.94 10.02 19.17
CA VAL A 60 -1.42 10.85 18.05
C VAL A 60 -1.94 9.98 16.90
N PHE A 61 -1.23 8.89 16.60
CA PHE A 61 -1.54 7.97 15.51
C PHE A 61 -1.98 6.61 16.03
N ARG A 62 -3.10 6.07 15.53
CA ARG A 62 -3.52 4.69 15.76
C ARG A 62 -4.06 4.11 14.47
N PHE A 63 -3.62 2.90 14.13
CA PHE A 63 -4.04 2.21 12.91
C PHE A 63 -4.79 0.93 13.26
N ASP A 64 -5.88 0.67 12.55
CA ASP A 64 -6.49 -0.65 12.53
C ASP A 64 -5.62 -1.62 11.74
N LYS A 65 -5.84 -2.92 11.96
CA LYS A 65 -5.17 -3.96 11.18
C LYS A 65 -5.48 -3.77 9.70
N TYR A 66 -4.45 -3.46 8.92
CA TYR A 66 -4.59 -3.35 7.48
C TYR A 66 -4.90 -4.72 6.87
N VAL A 67 -6.02 -4.81 6.15
CA VAL A 67 -6.47 -6.01 5.42
C VAL A 67 -6.69 -5.64 3.97
N VAL A 68 -6.01 -6.35 3.06
CA VAL A 68 -6.15 -6.19 1.60
C VAL A 68 -7.50 -6.70 1.12
N GLU A 69 -7.98 -7.79 1.72
CA GLU A 69 -9.31 -8.32 1.49
C GLU A 69 -10.26 -7.64 2.48
N ARG A 70 -11.13 -6.75 1.99
CA ARG A 70 -12.27 -6.30 2.78
C ARG A 70 -13.19 -7.51 2.91
N THR A 71 -13.40 -8.01 4.12
CA THR A 71 -14.45 -8.99 4.35
C THR A 71 -15.77 -8.23 4.26
N ASP A 72 -16.33 -8.16 3.06
CA ASP A 72 -17.67 -7.65 2.80
C ASP A 72 -18.68 -8.70 3.29
N ALA A 73 -18.73 -8.92 4.61
CA ALA A 73 -19.80 -9.66 5.27
C ALA A 73 -20.58 -8.69 6.15
N ALA A 74 -21.27 -7.76 5.51
CA ALA A 74 -22.42 -7.08 6.07
C ALA A 74 -23.54 -7.17 5.03
N ALA A 75 -24.28 -8.28 5.09
CA ALA A 75 -25.66 -8.38 4.68
C ALA A 75 -26.53 -8.26 5.95
#